data_AF-A0A2X0IVI8-F1
#
_entry.id   AF-A0A2X0IVI8-F1
#
_cell.length_a   1.000
_cell.length_b   1.000
_cell.length_c   1.000
_cell.angle_alpha   90.00
_cell.angle_beta   90.00
_cell.angle_gamma   90.00
#
_symmetry.space_group_name_H-M   'P 1'
#
loop_
_entity.id
_entity.type
_entity.pdbx_description
1 polymer ?
#
loop_
_entity_poly.entity_id
_entity_poly.type
_entity_poly.pdbx_seq_one_letter_code
_entity_poly.pdbx_strand_id
1 'polypeptide(L)'
;MIEFTFSVREDQGSPHQFDLGDVFVRGGDGVATSEGHVPDQAMMIHVAVADLLAQLRQAYAARRGRFEFVGCDSSFQLLFVVRGMDITARTSEAELGTVRRLELMRSALRAARAFAGTETARLDPDDGASRDLHDELRRFEALLPGPPPPPPGVAEQLRLMRELDAGWISVPAFGHAWWRARDAGEHVREPLQGVLDAVFWALEEYPLDPALREPGDSKDEDVIATVRAALRKAAQQ
;
A
#
# COMPACT_ATOMS: atom_id res chain seq x y z
N MET A 1 -8.51 12.13 4.86
CA MET A 1 -7.75 11.27 3.93
C MET A 1 -8.19 11.58 2.52
N ILE A 2 -7.27 11.51 1.55
CA ILE A 2 -7.57 11.60 0.12
C ILE A 2 -7.18 10.26 -0.50
N GLU A 3 -8.10 9.65 -1.23
CA GLU A 3 -8.00 8.32 -1.83
C GLU A 3 -8.13 8.41 -3.35
N PHE A 4 -7.32 7.63 -4.06
CA PHE A 4 -7.31 7.55 -5.51
C PHE A 4 -7.76 6.15 -5.94
N THR A 5 -8.49 6.08 -7.04
CA THR A 5 -8.82 4.85 -7.77
C THR A 5 -8.65 5.13 -9.26
N PHE A 6 -8.10 4.15 -9.97
CA PHE A 6 -7.88 4.20 -11.41
C PHE A 6 -8.53 2.97 -12.05
N SER A 7 -9.13 3.14 -13.23
CA SER A 7 -9.78 2.05 -13.95
C SER A 7 -9.63 2.22 -15.46
N VAL A 8 -9.51 1.11 -16.18
CA VAL A 8 -9.66 1.06 -17.64
C VAL A 8 -11.14 0.89 -17.97
N ARG A 9 -11.66 1.58 -18.98
CA ARG A 9 -13.05 1.41 -19.44
C ARG A 9 -13.22 0.09 -20.17
N GLU A 10 -14.41 -0.49 -20.02
CA GLU A 10 -14.80 -1.73 -20.71
C GLU A 10 -15.01 -1.50 -22.22
N ASP A 11 -15.13 -2.59 -22.97
CA ASP A 11 -15.51 -2.60 -24.39
C ASP A 11 -14.57 -1.87 -25.38
N GLN A 12 -13.29 -1.70 -25.01
CA GLN A 12 -12.26 -1.08 -25.88
C GLN A 12 -11.52 -2.09 -26.77
N GLY A 13 -11.86 -3.38 -26.68
CA GLY A 13 -11.22 -4.45 -27.44
C GLY A 13 -10.12 -5.15 -26.66
N SER A 14 -9.01 -5.47 -27.34
CA SER A 14 -7.84 -6.09 -26.69
C SER A 14 -7.08 -5.02 -25.91
N PRO A 15 -6.57 -5.31 -24.69
CA PRO A 15 -5.81 -4.36 -23.90
C PRO A 15 -4.68 -3.72 -24.69
N HIS A 16 -4.54 -2.39 -24.57
CA HIS A 16 -3.55 -1.62 -25.30
C HIS A 16 -3.03 -0.44 -24.46
N GLN A 17 -1.79 -0.02 -24.70
CA GLN A 17 -1.16 1.09 -23.97
C GLN A 17 -1.87 2.46 -24.03
N PHE A 18 -2.90 2.60 -24.87
CA PHE A 18 -3.69 3.82 -25.05
C PHE A 18 -5.15 3.63 -24.62
N ASP A 19 -5.44 2.55 -23.89
CA ASP A 19 -6.77 2.33 -23.34
C ASP A 19 -7.23 3.56 -22.56
N LEU A 20 -8.48 3.95 -22.81
CA LEU A 20 -9.12 5.02 -22.08
C LEU A 20 -9.56 4.50 -20.71
N GLY A 21 -9.54 5.39 -19.75
CA GLY A 21 -9.92 5.07 -18.39
C GLY A 21 -10.27 6.29 -17.60
N ASP A 22 -10.52 6.04 -16.32
CA ASP A 22 -11.04 7.04 -15.41
C ASP A 22 -10.20 7.14 -14.15
N VAL A 23 -10.20 8.36 -13.60
CA VAL A 23 -9.61 8.68 -12.31
C VAL A 23 -10.76 9.06 -11.38
N PHE A 24 -10.82 8.40 -10.23
CA PHE A 24 -11.72 8.75 -9.14
C PHE A 24 -10.90 9.16 -7.92
N VAL A 25 -11.19 10.32 -7.35
CA VAL A 25 -10.53 10.84 -6.16
C VAL A 25 -11.56 11.21 -5.11
N ARG A 26 -11.45 10.61 -3.94
CA ARG A 26 -12.32 10.91 -2.79
C ARG A 26 -11.51 11.60 -1.71
N GLY A 27 -11.94 12.78 -1.30
CA GLY A 27 -11.41 13.47 -0.13
C GLY A 27 -12.43 13.61 0.99
N GLY A 28 -12.05 14.29 2.07
CA GLY A 28 -12.96 14.56 3.19
C GLY A 28 -14.03 15.59 2.85
N ASP A 29 -13.73 16.50 1.92
CA ASP A 29 -14.56 17.66 1.60
C ASP A 29 -15.28 17.53 0.24
N GLY A 30 -14.93 16.50 -0.55
CA GLY A 30 -15.51 16.32 -1.88
C GLY A 30 -15.01 15.09 -2.63
N VAL A 31 -15.52 14.94 -3.85
CA VAL A 31 -15.16 13.88 -4.79
C VAL A 31 -14.86 14.50 -6.15
N ALA A 32 -13.88 13.96 -6.85
CA ALA A 32 -13.61 14.23 -8.25
C ALA A 32 -13.65 12.92 -9.03
N THR A 33 -14.27 12.93 -10.20
CA THR A 33 -14.28 11.80 -11.13
C THR A 33 -14.20 12.31 -12.56
N SER A 34 -13.53 11.58 -13.44
CA SER A 34 -13.57 11.82 -14.90
C SER A 34 -14.74 11.11 -15.59
N GLU A 35 -15.45 10.25 -14.88
CA GLU A 35 -16.57 9.47 -15.41
C GLU A 35 -17.86 10.30 -15.48
N GLY A 36 -18.67 10.09 -16.53
CA GLY A 36 -20.05 10.60 -16.60
C GLY A 36 -20.21 12.07 -17.03
N HIS A 37 -19.16 12.68 -17.59
CA HIS A 37 -19.18 14.07 -18.04
C HIS A 37 -19.56 14.24 -19.52
N VAL A 38 -20.06 15.44 -19.86
CA VAL A 38 -20.30 15.87 -21.24
C VAL A 38 -19.70 17.27 -21.43
N PRO A 39 -18.63 17.43 -22.24
CA PRO A 39 -17.94 16.40 -23.03
C PRO A 39 -17.27 15.34 -22.15
N ASP A 40 -17.03 14.17 -22.73
CA ASP A 40 -16.36 13.06 -22.05
C ASP A 40 -14.96 13.47 -21.56
N GLN A 41 -14.56 12.94 -20.40
CA GLN A 41 -13.28 13.21 -19.76
C GLN A 41 -12.43 11.96 -19.56
N ALA A 42 -12.73 10.86 -20.24
CA ALA A 42 -11.83 9.72 -20.36
C ALA A 42 -10.41 10.17 -20.74
N MET A 43 -9.41 9.47 -20.25
CA MET A 43 -8.00 9.77 -20.56
C MET A 43 -7.25 8.49 -20.92
N MET A 44 -6.17 8.59 -21.67
CA MET A 44 -5.22 7.48 -21.86
C MET A 44 -4.63 7.09 -20.50
N ILE A 45 -5.23 6.11 -19.83
CA ILE A 45 -5.15 6.02 -18.36
C ILE A 45 -3.77 5.58 -17.89
N HIS A 46 -3.09 4.69 -18.63
CA HIS A 46 -1.74 4.26 -18.30
C HIS A 46 -0.74 5.43 -18.31
N VAL A 47 -0.84 6.29 -19.32
CA VAL A 47 -0.02 7.50 -19.46
C VAL A 47 -0.41 8.52 -18.38
N ALA A 48 -1.70 8.74 -18.18
CA ALA A 48 -2.22 9.70 -17.23
C ALA A 48 -1.82 9.37 -15.76
N VAL A 49 -1.81 8.09 -15.38
CA VAL A 49 -1.33 7.68 -14.04
C VAL A 49 0.16 7.95 -13.88
N ALA A 50 0.98 7.69 -14.90
CA ALA A 50 2.40 8.01 -14.86
C ALA A 50 2.63 9.52 -14.71
N ASP A 51 1.92 10.34 -15.48
CA ASP A 51 2.01 11.81 -15.40
C ASP A 51 1.55 12.36 -14.04
N LEU A 52 0.47 11.80 -13.48
CA LEU A 52 0.00 12.16 -12.14
C LEU A 52 1.08 11.88 -11.08
N LEU A 53 1.73 10.71 -11.13
CA LEU A 53 2.82 10.37 -10.21
C LEU A 53 4.01 11.32 -10.39
N ALA A 54 4.40 11.61 -11.63
CA ALA A 54 5.48 12.57 -11.91
C ALA A 54 5.19 13.95 -11.33
N GLN A 55 3.94 14.42 -11.45
CA GLN A 55 3.52 15.71 -10.91
C GLN A 55 3.49 15.72 -9.38
N LEU A 56 3.00 14.64 -8.76
CA LEU A 56 2.99 14.48 -7.32
C LEU A 56 4.41 14.39 -6.74
N ARG A 57 5.39 13.78 -7.43
CA ARG A 57 6.81 13.85 -7.01
C ARG A 57 7.32 15.28 -6.94
N GLN A 58 7.02 16.09 -7.95
CA GLN A 58 7.40 17.50 -7.96
C GLN A 58 6.76 18.26 -6.80
N ALA A 59 5.47 18.03 -6.55
CA ALA A 59 4.76 18.59 -5.41
C ALA A 59 5.37 18.16 -4.06
N TYR A 60 5.84 16.92 -3.95
CA TYR A 60 6.49 16.40 -2.74
C TYR A 60 7.85 17.03 -2.46
N ALA A 61 8.65 17.24 -3.50
CA ALA A 61 9.96 17.89 -3.39
C ALA A 61 9.85 19.39 -3.06
N ALA A 62 8.75 20.04 -3.48
CA ALA A 62 8.54 21.45 -3.28
C ALA A 62 8.09 21.79 -1.85
N ARG A 63 8.61 22.89 -1.28
CA ARG A 63 8.14 23.42 0.02
C ARG A 63 6.84 24.21 -0.07
N ARG A 64 6.55 24.77 -1.23
CA ARG A 64 5.35 25.55 -1.54
C ARG A 64 5.14 25.56 -3.06
N GLY A 65 3.90 25.71 -3.52
CA GLY A 65 3.62 25.86 -4.95
C GLY A 65 2.23 25.39 -5.34
N ARG A 66 1.95 25.51 -6.65
CA ARG A 66 0.76 25.00 -7.31
C ARG A 66 1.22 24.03 -8.39
N PHE A 67 0.68 22.83 -8.37
CA PHE A 67 1.07 21.73 -9.23
C PHE A 67 -0.20 21.18 -9.87
N GLU A 68 -0.29 21.29 -11.18
CA GLU A 68 -1.47 20.89 -11.93
C GLU A 68 -1.22 19.59 -12.66
N PHE A 69 -2.17 18.67 -12.56
CA PHE A 69 -2.27 17.49 -13.39
C PHE A 69 -3.42 17.68 -14.37
N VAL A 70 -3.18 17.37 -15.63
CA VAL A 70 -4.17 17.34 -16.71
C VAL A 70 -4.16 15.92 -17.27
N GLY A 71 -5.33 15.28 -17.36
CA GLY A 71 -5.43 13.94 -17.92
C GLY A 71 -4.95 13.90 -19.37
N CYS A 72 -4.19 12.86 -19.72
CA CYS A 72 -3.66 12.71 -21.08
C CYS A 72 -4.81 12.46 -22.06
N ASP A 73 -4.96 13.36 -23.04
CA ASP A 73 -6.12 13.42 -23.96
C ASP A 73 -7.46 13.69 -23.27
N SER A 74 -7.44 14.42 -22.15
CA SER A 74 -8.63 14.73 -21.36
C SER A 74 -8.65 16.19 -20.90
N SER A 75 -9.84 16.67 -20.55
CA SER A 75 -10.04 17.93 -19.85
C SER A 75 -10.13 17.78 -18.33
N PHE A 76 -10.06 16.55 -17.81
CA PHE A 76 -10.02 16.30 -16.37
C PHE A 76 -8.74 16.88 -15.74
N GLN A 77 -8.89 17.59 -14.62
CA GLN A 77 -7.78 18.29 -13.97
C GLN A 77 -7.82 18.13 -12.46
N LEU A 78 -6.62 18.00 -11.88
CA LEU A 78 -6.40 18.08 -10.44
C LEU A 78 -5.35 19.16 -10.15
N LEU A 79 -5.69 20.05 -9.23
CA LEU A 79 -4.77 21.06 -8.71
C LEU A 79 -4.33 20.68 -7.31
N PHE A 80 -3.01 20.56 -7.14
CA PHE A 80 -2.36 20.37 -5.86
C PHE A 80 -1.72 21.67 -5.38
N VAL A 81 -2.08 22.12 -4.19
CA VAL A 81 -1.49 23.32 -3.57
C VAL A 81 -0.70 22.91 -2.34
N VAL A 82 0.62 23.13 -2.40
CA VAL A 82 1.55 22.75 -1.34
C VAL A 82 1.82 23.93 -0.42
N ARG A 83 1.71 23.69 0.89
CA ARG A 83 2.06 24.66 1.95
C ARG A 83 2.82 23.95 3.07
N GLY A 84 4.14 24.02 3.01
CA GLY A 84 5.01 23.37 4.00
C GLY A 84 4.90 21.85 3.92
N MET A 85 4.22 21.27 4.90
CA MET A 85 4.02 19.82 5.03
C MET A 85 2.62 19.36 4.59
N ASP A 86 1.74 20.31 4.28
CA ASP A 86 0.36 20.03 3.92
C ASP A 86 0.16 20.25 2.42
N ILE A 87 -0.79 19.51 1.86
CA ILE A 87 -1.18 19.58 0.46
C ILE A 87 -2.70 19.58 0.36
N THR A 88 -3.23 20.53 -0.39
CA THR A 88 -4.65 20.61 -0.74
C THR A 88 -4.83 20.04 -2.14
N ALA A 89 -5.75 19.10 -2.32
CA ALA A 89 -6.18 18.65 -3.65
C ALA A 89 -7.56 19.24 -3.97
N ARG A 90 -7.75 19.67 -5.21
CA ARG A 90 -9.01 20.23 -5.69
C ARG A 90 -9.15 20.07 -7.20
N THR A 91 -10.37 20.16 -7.70
CA THR A 91 -10.66 20.40 -9.12
C THR A 91 -10.94 21.90 -9.33
N SER A 92 -11.38 22.27 -10.54
CA SER A 92 -11.98 23.59 -10.81
C SER A 92 -13.29 23.80 -10.07
N GLU A 93 -14.01 22.72 -9.73
CA GLU A 93 -15.37 22.76 -9.19
C GLU A 93 -15.43 22.56 -7.68
N ALA A 94 -14.53 21.74 -7.11
CA ALA A 94 -14.59 21.35 -5.72
C ALA A 94 -13.21 21.20 -5.08
N GLU A 95 -13.11 21.60 -3.81
CA GLU A 95 -12.00 21.19 -2.95
C GLU A 95 -12.25 19.77 -2.45
N LEU A 96 -11.26 18.89 -2.57
CA LEU A 96 -11.34 17.51 -2.08
C LEU A 96 -10.86 17.44 -0.62
N GLY A 97 -9.92 18.32 -0.28
CA GLY A 97 -9.53 18.61 1.08
C GLY A 97 -8.03 18.84 1.23
N THR A 98 -7.62 19.06 2.48
CA THR A 98 -6.21 19.27 2.85
C THR A 98 -5.72 18.15 3.75
N VAL A 99 -4.58 17.53 3.39
CA VAL A 99 -3.97 16.41 4.12
C VAL A 99 -2.47 16.60 4.27
N ARG A 100 -1.84 15.74 5.07
CA ARG A 100 -0.38 15.65 5.13
C ARG A 100 0.17 15.21 3.79
N ARG A 101 1.23 15.86 3.30
CA ARG A 101 1.81 15.56 1.98
C ARG A 101 2.21 14.09 1.84
N LEU A 102 2.82 13.52 2.88
CA LEU A 102 3.19 12.09 2.89
C LEU A 102 1.97 11.15 2.82
N GLU A 103 0.84 11.54 3.39
CA GLU A 103 -0.40 10.76 3.35
C GLU A 103 -0.95 10.71 1.92
N LEU A 104 -1.01 11.85 1.24
CA LEU A 104 -1.43 11.93 -0.17
C LEU A 104 -0.52 11.07 -1.06
N MET A 105 0.80 11.20 -0.90
CA MET A 105 1.77 10.43 -1.71
C MET A 105 1.59 8.92 -1.52
N ARG A 106 1.43 8.46 -0.27
CA ARG A 106 1.21 7.05 0.02
C ARG A 106 -0.11 6.55 -0.57
N SER A 107 -1.15 7.39 -0.56
CA SER A 107 -2.43 7.07 -1.15
C SER A 107 -2.34 6.89 -2.67
N ALA A 108 -1.73 7.86 -3.36
CA ALA A 108 -1.51 7.79 -4.80
C ALA A 108 -0.64 6.59 -5.20
N LEU A 109 0.44 6.32 -4.45
CA LEU A 109 1.31 5.17 -4.70
C LEU A 109 0.56 3.84 -4.54
N ARG A 110 -0.26 3.68 -3.49
CA ARG A 110 -1.07 2.46 -3.31
C ARG A 110 -2.03 2.24 -4.47
N ALA A 111 -2.75 3.28 -4.88
CA ALA A 111 -3.68 3.21 -6.00
C ALA A 111 -2.98 2.88 -7.31
N ALA A 112 -1.85 3.53 -7.60
CA ALA A 112 -1.11 3.31 -8.84
C ALA A 112 -0.48 1.90 -8.90
N ARG A 113 0.00 1.37 -7.77
CA ARG A 113 0.48 -0.02 -7.66
C ARG A 113 -0.64 -1.02 -7.90
N ALA A 114 -1.80 -0.80 -7.29
CA ALA A 114 -2.97 -1.66 -7.48
C ALA A 114 -3.37 -1.69 -8.97
N PHE A 115 -3.47 -0.51 -9.59
CA PHE A 115 -3.77 -0.36 -11.02
C PHE A 115 -2.71 -1.03 -11.91
N ALA A 116 -1.42 -0.82 -11.66
CA ALA A 116 -0.37 -1.46 -12.44
C ALA A 116 -0.42 -3.00 -12.31
N GLY A 117 -0.62 -3.51 -11.09
CA GLY A 117 -0.70 -4.94 -10.81
C GLY A 117 -1.84 -5.67 -11.53
N THR A 118 -2.93 -4.98 -11.90
CA THR A 118 -4.07 -5.57 -12.60
C THR A 118 -4.14 -5.21 -14.08
N GLU A 119 -3.91 -3.93 -14.41
CA GLU A 119 -4.14 -3.40 -15.76
C GLU A 119 -2.89 -3.52 -16.62
N THR A 120 -1.73 -3.10 -16.13
CA THR A 120 -0.48 -3.20 -16.93
C THR A 120 0.03 -4.63 -17.07
N ALA A 121 -0.36 -5.53 -16.16
CA ALA A 121 -0.07 -6.96 -16.28
C ALA A 121 -0.74 -7.61 -17.52
N ARG A 122 -1.72 -6.92 -18.12
CA ARG A 122 -2.44 -7.36 -19.34
C ARG A 122 -1.87 -6.78 -20.63
N LEU A 123 -0.94 -5.82 -20.53
CA LEU A 123 -0.30 -5.16 -21.67
C LEU A 123 0.96 -5.91 -22.11
N ASP A 124 1.49 -5.58 -23.29
CA ASP A 124 2.84 -6.00 -23.66
C ASP A 124 3.84 -5.30 -22.71
N PRO A 125 4.74 -6.04 -22.04
CA PRO A 125 5.78 -5.45 -21.20
C PRO A 125 6.70 -4.46 -21.93
N ASP A 126 6.82 -4.58 -23.25
CA ASP A 126 7.61 -3.68 -24.10
C ASP A 126 6.84 -2.44 -24.57
N ASP A 127 5.55 -2.30 -24.22
CA ASP A 127 4.79 -1.09 -24.49
C ASP A 127 5.38 0.13 -23.78
N GLY A 128 5.30 1.29 -24.43
CA GLY A 128 5.85 2.54 -23.90
C GLY A 128 5.16 2.96 -22.61
N ALA A 129 3.82 2.98 -22.60
CA ALA A 129 3.07 3.43 -21.42
C ALA A 129 3.25 2.49 -20.21
N SER A 130 3.38 1.18 -20.45
CA SER A 130 3.65 0.22 -19.38
C SER A 130 5.03 0.47 -18.76
N ARG A 131 6.07 0.63 -19.59
CA ARG A 131 7.43 0.93 -19.11
C ARG A 131 7.50 2.27 -18.38
N ASP A 132 6.88 3.31 -18.91
CA ASP A 132 6.86 4.64 -18.30
C ASP A 132 6.18 4.63 -16.93
N LEU A 133 5.04 3.94 -16.79
CA LEU A 133 4.36 3.81 -15.50
C LEU A 133 5.21 3.04 -14.48
N HIS A 134 5.84 1.93 -14.87
CA HIS A 134 6.71 1.16 -13.97
C HIS A 134 7.98 1.94 -13.58
N ASP A 135 8.58 2.68 -14.50
CA ASP A 135 9.70 3.57 -14.22
C ASP A 135 9.32 4.65 -13.23
N GLU A 136 8.16 5.27 -13.42
CA GLU A 136 7.69 6.33 -12.55
C GLU A 136 7.30 5.80 -11.17
N LEU A 137 6.68 4.62 -11.06
CA LEU A 137 6.45 3.93 -9.78
C LEU A 137 7.76 3.74 -9.01
N ARG A 138 8.83 3.23 -9.66
CA ARG A 138 10.14 3.04 -9.01
C ARG A 138 10.71 4.36 -8.49
N ARG A 139 10.62 5.44 -9.27
CA ARG A 139 11.09 6.77 -8.87
C ARG A 139 10.26 7.35 -7.73
N PHE A 140 8.94 7.15 -7.76
CA PHE A 140 8.01 7.62 -6.75
C PHE A 140 8.25 6.93 -5.41
N GLU A 141 8.45 5.62 -5.43
CA GLU A 141 8.77 4.81 -4.26
C GLU A 141 10.06 5.24 -3.58
N ALA A 142 11.12 5.47 -4.36
CA ALA A 142 12.42 5.89 -3.85
C ALA A 142 12.39 7.23 -3.09
N LEU A 143 11.37 8.06 -3.31
CA LEU A 143 11.19 9.32 -2.57
C LEU A 143 10.54 9.17 -1.21
N LEU A 144 9.75 8.11 -1.01
CA LEU A 144 8.97 7.98 0.22
C LEU A 144 9.82 7.29 1.29
N PRO A 145 9.84 7.81 2.53
CA PRO A 145 10.40 7.04 3.61
C PRO A 145 9.62 5.73 3.70
N GLY A 146 10.36 4.63 3.90
CA GLY A 146 9.78 3.33 4.18
C GLY A 146 8.75 3.40 5.31
N PRO A 147 7.94 2.34 5.51
CA PRO A 147 7.10 2.28 6.68
C PRO A 147 7.94 2.58 7.93
N PRO A 148 7.42 3.38 8.88
CA PRO A 148 8.15 3.60 10.13
C PRO A 148 8.48 2.23 10.72
N PRO A 149 9.66 2.06 11.32
CA PRO A 149 9.99 0.80 11.95
C PRO A 149 8.89 0.46 12.96
N PRO A 150 8.48 -0.81 13.05
CA PRO A 150 7.55 -1.22 14.09
C PRO A 150 8.11 -0.83 15.47
N PRO A 151 7.23 -0.62 16.47
CA PRO A 151 7.66 -0.45 17.85
C PRO A 151 8.64 -1.57 18.26
N PRO A 152 9.69 -1.30 19.06
CA PRO A 152 10.74 -2.28 19.38
C PRO A 152 10.25 -3.69 19.76
N GLY A 153 9.15 -3.80 20.52
CA GLY A 153 8.58 -5.11 20.88
C GLY A 153 8.00 -5.85 19.66
N VAL A 154 7.30 -5.13 18.79
CA VAL A 154 6.72 -5.66 17.54
C VAL A 154 7.82 -6.00 16.54
N ALA A 155 8.86 -5.17 16.45
CA ALA A 155 10.03 -5.42 15.61
C ALA A 155 10.69 -6.73 16.00
N GLU A 156 10.85 -6.96 17.31
CA GLU A 156 11.42 -8.18 17.85
C GLU A 156 10.53 -9.40 17.59
N GLN A 157 9.22 -9.29 17.80
CA GLN A 157 8.26 -10.36 17.46
C GLN A 157 8.35 -10.76 15.98
N LEU A 158 8.39 -9.79 15.06
CA LEU A 158 8.53 -10.04 13.63
C LEU A 158 9.90 -10.60 13.24
N ARG A 159 10.96 -10.24 13.97
CA ARG A 159 12.28 -10.84 13.81
C ARG A 159 12.23 -12.31 14.21
N LEU A 160 11.74 -12.61 15.41
CA LEU A 160 11.60 -13.98 15.93
C LEU A 160 10.77 -14.89 15.02
N MET A 161 9.67 -14.38 14.44
CA MET A 161 8.87 -15.13 13.46
C MET A 161 9.69 -15.54 12.23
N ARG A 162 10.52 -14.63 11.71
CA ARG A 162 11.38 -14.90 10.55
C ARG A 162 12.50 -15.88 10.89
N GLU A 163 13.09 -15.77 12.08
CA GLU A 163 14.10 -16.71 12.54
C GLU A 163 13.54 -18.12 12.73
N LEU A 164 12.32 -18.24 13.25
CA LEU A 164 11.64 -19.54 13.35
C LEU A 164 11.33 -20.12 11.96
N ASP A 165 10.80 -19.31 11.03
CA ASP A 165 10.49 -19.75 9.67
C ASP A 165 11.74 -20.23 8.91
N ALA A 166 12.86 -19.54 9.10
CA ALA A 166 14.17 -19.90 8.55
C ALA A 166 14.83 -21.10 9.26
N GLY A 167 14.24 -21.60 10.36
CA GLY A 167 14.77 -22.71 11.15
C GLY A 167 16.01 -22.36 11.98
N TRP A 168 16.24 -21.08 12.27
CA TRP A 168 17.39 -20.61 13.06
C TRP A 168 17.16 -20.74 14.57
N ILE A 169 15.89 -20.78 15.00
CA ILE A 169 15.50 -21.03 16.39
C ILE A 169 14.44 -22.13 16.44
N SER A 170 14.39 -22.87 17.55
CA SER A 170 13.36 -23.87 17.81
C SER A 170 12.06 -23.24 18.30
N VAL A 171 10.94 -23.97 18.25
CA VAL A 171 9.64 -23.47 18.75
C VAL A 171 9.68 -23.12 20.25
N PRO A 172 10.31 -23.91 21.14
CA PRO A 172 10.45 -23.51 22.54
C PRO A 172 11.27 -22.23 22.73
N ALA A 173 12.40 -22.09 22.02
CA ALA A 173 13.25 -20.89 22.08
C ALA A 173 12.51 -19.66 21.55
N PHE A 174 11.75 -19.83 20.47
CA PHE A 174 10.85 -18.83 19.92
C PHE A 174 9.79 -18.40 20.94
N GLY A 175 9.08 -19.34 21.57
CA GLY A 175 8.03 -19.01 22.54
C GLY A 175 8.54 -18.23 23.75
N HIS A 176 9.68 -18.63 24.34
CA HIS A 176 10.28 -17.87 25.44
C HIS A 176 10.72 -16.46 25.03
N ALA A 177 11.26 -16.28 23.83
CA ALA A 177 11.64 -14.96 23.33
C ALA A 177 10.41 -14.11 22.98
N TRP A 178 9.37 -14.72 22.42
CA TRP A 178 8.12 -14.07 22.04
C TRP A 178 7.39 -13.47 23.25
N TRP A 179 7.28 -14.22 24.34
CA TRP A 179 6.63 -13.73 25.57
C TRP A 179 7.36 -12.52 26.16
N ARG A 180 8.69 -12.52 26.14
CA ARG A 180 9.50 -11.35 26.57
C ARG A 180 9.29 -10.13 25.66
N ALA A 181 9.20 -10.35 24.35
CA ALA A 181 8.97 -9.27 23.39
C ALA A 181 7.56 -8.66 23.51
N ARG A 182 6.54 -9.46 23.85
CA ARG A 182 5.17 -9.01 24.04
C ARG A 182 4.98 -8.18 25.31
N ASP A 183 5.66 -8.54 26.38
CA ASP A 183 5.54 -7.87 27.70
C ASP A 183 6.06 -6.42 27.70
N ALA A 184 6.74 -6.00 26.62
CA ALA A 184 7.18 -4.62 26.41
C ALA A 184 6.01 -3.60 26.22
N GLY A 185 4.75 -4.05 26.16
CA GLY A 185 3.57 -3.20 26.40
C GLY A 185 3.14 -2.27 25.25
N GLU A 186 3.55 -2.55 24.01
CA GLU A 186 3.33 -1.63 22.89
C GLU A 186 2.05 -1.96 22.12
N HIS A 187 1.15 -0.98 22.01
CA HIS A 187 -0.10 -1.12 21.25
C HIS A 187 0.20 -1.14 19.75
N VAL A 188 -0.23 -2.20 19.08
CA VAL A 188 -0.07 -2.37 17.62
C VAL A 188 -1.34 -1.88 16.94
N ARG A 189 -1.21 -1.16 15.82
CA ARG A 189 -2.36 -0.81 14.99
C ARG A 189 -2.83 -2.02 14.18
N GLU A 190 -4.12 -2.12 13.92
CA GLU A 190 -4.63 -3.01 12.87
C GLU A 190 -4.02 -2.62 11.51
N PRO A 191 -3.69 -3.59 10.63
CA PRO A 191 -4.06 -5.01 10.64
C PRO A 191 -2.95 -5.96 11.13
N LEU A 192 -1.84 -5.40 11.63
CA LEU A 192 -0.70 -6.16 12.16
C LEU A 192 -1.05 -6.85 13.49
N GLN A 193 -1.96 -6.27 14.27
CA GLN A 193 -2.46 -6.89 15.50
C GLN A 193 -3.03 -8.30 15.26
N GLY A 194 -3.87 -8.49 14.23
CA GLY A 194 -4.43 -9.80 13.92
C GLY A 194 -3.40 -10.85 13.45
N VAL A 195 -2.24 -10.41 12.94
CA VAL A 195 -1.11 -11.30 12.62
C VAL A 195 -0.45 -11.80 13.90
N LEU A 196 -0.19 -10.88 14.84
CA LEU A 196 0.48 -11.19 16.10
C LEU A 196 -0.43 -12.00 17.05
N ASP A 197 -1.73 -11.73 17.03
CA ASP A 197 -2.70 -12.46 17.86
C ASP A 197 -2.84 -13.92 17.42
N ALA A 198 -2.79 -14.22 16.12
CA ALA A 198 -2.78 -15.61 15.64
C ALA A 198 -1.58 -16.41 16.20
N VAL A 199 -0.40 -15.78 16.26
CA VAL A 199 0.80 -16.40 16.82
C VAL A 199 0.72 -16.51 18.34
N PHE A 200 0.12 -15.51 19.01
CA PHE A 200 -0.14 -15.55 20.45
C PHE A 200 -0.99 -16.77 20.82
N TRP A 201 -2.13 -16.98 20.15
CA TRP A 201 -3.01 -18.11 20.46
C TRP A 201 -2.34 -19.46 20.16
N ALA A 202 -1.58 -19.56 19.07
CA ALA A 202 -0.82 -20.78 18.77
C ALA A 202 0.25 -21.10 19.83
N LEU A 203 0.83 -20.08 20.46
CA LEU A 203 1.79 -20.26 21.55
C LEU A 203 1.14 -20.52 22.92
N GLU A 204 -0.10 -20.06 23.12
CA GLU A 204 -0.87 -20.35 24.34
C GLU A 204 -1.29 -21.83 24.39
N GLU A 205 -1.61 -22.42 23.24
CA GLU A 205 -1.95 -23.85 23.10
C GLU A 205 -0.69 -24.76 23.03
N TYR A 206 0.50 -24.18 22.92
CA TYR A 206 1.75 -24.92 22.78
C TYR A 206 2.45 -25.13 24.14
N PRO A 207 2.68 -26.40 24.58
CA PRO A 207 3.44 -26.67 25.78
C PRO A 207 4.92 -26.36 25.55
N LEU A 208 5.40 -25.24 26.11
CA LEU A 208 6.79 -24.78 25.96
C LEU A 208 7.82 -25.73 26.56
N ASP A 209 7.42 -26.48 27.61
CA ASP A 209 8.22 -27.55 28.17
C ASP A 209 7.83 -28.88 27.48
N PRO A 210 8.71 -29.48 26.65
CA PRO A 210 8.42 -30.74 25.98
C PRO A 210 8.11 -31.89 26.95
N ALA A 211 8.57 -31.81 28.21
CA ALA A 211 8.29 -32.82 29.22
C ALA A 211 6.84 -32.79 29.73
N LEU A 212 6.11 -31.68 29.51
CA LEU A 212 4.72 -31.50 29.91
C LEU A 212 3.72 -31.78 28.78
N ARG A 213 4.19 -32.26 27.62
CA ARG A 213 3.35 -32.45 26.43
C ARG A 213 2.41 -33.65 26.59
N GLU A 214 1.12 -33.41 26.43
CA GLU A 214 0.05 -34.40 26.48
C GLU A 214 -0.43 -34.81 25.07
N PRO A 215 -1.05 -36.00 24.92
CA PRO A 215 -1.68 -36.39 23.66
C PRO A 215 -2.84 -35.44 23.30
N GLY A 216 -2.62 -34.60 22.28
CA GLY A 216 -3.59 -33.61 21.81
C GLY A 216 -3.04 -32.18 21.74
N ASP A 217 -1.91 -31.93 22.41
CA ASP A 217 -1.25 -30.64 22.40
C ASP A 217 -0.72 -30.26 21.01
N SER A 218 -0.66 -28.95 20.76
CA SER A 218 -0.08 -28.39 19.53
C SER A 218 1.38 -28.81 19.38
N LYS A 219 1.75 -29.16 18.15
CA LYS A 219 3.11 -29.56 17.81
C LYS A 219 3.90 -28.40 17.24
N ASP A 220 5.21 -28.61 17.14
CA ASP A 220 6.12 -27.63 16.57
C ASP A 220 5.71 -27.27 15.13
N GLU A 221 5.25 -28.24 14.35
CA GLU A 221 4.79 -28.05 12.98
C GLU A 221 3.57 -27.11 12.89
N ASP A 222 2.66 -27.16 13.88
CA ASP A 222 1.44 -26.33 13.90
C ASP A 222 1.78 -24.87 14.17
N VAL A 223 2.72 -24.61 15.11
CA VAL A 223 3.21 -23.26 15.40
C VAL A 223 3.97 -22.70 14.20
N ILE A 224 4.85 -23.48 13.59
CA ILE A 224 5.60 -23.07 12.38
C ILE A 224 4.63 -22.76 11.22
N ALA A 225 3.62 -23.59 11.00
CA ALA A 225 2.60 -23.37 9.97
C ALA A 225 1.84 -22.06 10.20
N THR A 226 1.47 -21.78 11.46
CA THR A 226 0.80 -20.55 11.86
C THR A 226 1.68 -19.33 11.63
N VAL A 227 2.95 -19.37 12.05
CA VAL A 227 3.91 -18.29 11.84
C VAL A 227 4.13 -18.01 10.35
N ARG A 228 4.23 -19.04 9.51
CA ARG A 228 4.31 -18.89 8.04
C ARG A 228 3.07 -18.24 7.43
N ALA A 229 1.88 -18.64 7.89
CA ALA A 229 0.64 -18.01 7.44
C ALA A 229 0.58 -16.53 7.87
N ALA A 230 0.99 -16.23 9.10
CA ALA A 230 1.04 -14.89 9.67
C ALA A 230 2.02 -13.98 8.90
N LEU A 231 3.24 -14.45 8.60
CA LEU A 231 4.24 -13.71 7.79
C LEU A 231 3.73 -13.41 6.37
N ARG A 232 3.07 -14.37 5.72
CA ARG A 232 2.47 -14.15 4.40
C ARG A 232 1.39 -13.08 4.42
N LYS A 233 0.53 -13.08 5.44
CA LYS A 233 -0.50 -12.05 5.64
C LYS A 233 0.11 -10.68 5.91
N ALA A 234 1.18 -10.60 6.70
CA ALA A 234 1.89 -9.35 6.97
C ALA A 234 2.54 -8.75 5.72
N ALA A 235 3.04 -9.57 4.79
CA ALA A 235 3.65 -9.11 3.54
C ALA A 235 2.64 -8.56 2.51
N GLN A 236 1.34 -8.80 2.71
CA GLN A 236 0.25 -8.32 1.84
C GLN A 236 -0.32 -6.97 2.31
N GLN A 237 0.14 -6.45 3.44
CA GLN A 237 -0.26 -5.16 4.03
C GLN A 237 0.70 -4.03 3.61
#